data_AF-A0A920SK56-F1
#
_entry.id   AF-A0A920SK56-F1
#
_cell.length_a   1.000
_cell.length_b   1.000
_cell.length_c   1.000
_cell.angle_alpha   90.00
_cell.angle_beta   90.00
_cell.angle_gamma   90.00
#
_symmetry.space_group_name_H-M   'P 1'
#
loop_
_entity.id
_entity.type
_entity.pdbx_description
1 polymer ?
#
loop_
_entity_poly.entity_id
_entity_poly.type
_entity_poly.pdbx_seq_one_letter_code
_entity_poly.pdbx_strand_id
1 'polypeptide(L)'
;MEGLLGMGGPGFEITTELNGIPFHRGSVGMARLGKDTEGSQFFIAHTMLPHLDGGYTVFGRVVEGMDVVDRITQDDFILSAKVEVRD
;
A
#
# COMPACT_ATOMS: atom_id res chain seq x y z
N MET A 1 -19.80 -5.82 -16.31
CA MET A 1 -18.45 -5.54 -16.86
C MET A 1 -17.52 -5.60 -15.67
N GLU A 2 -16.73 -6.66 -15.57
CA GLU A 2 -15.69 -6.73 -14.54
C GLU A 2 -14.72 -5.58 -14.81
N GLY A 3 -14.46 -4.75 -13.80
CA GLY A 3 -13.55 -3.60 -13.93
C GLY A 3 -12.13 -4.09 -14.21
N LEU A 4 -11.38 -3.33 -15.01
CA LEU A 4 -9.94 -3.59 -15.20
C LEU A 4 -9.23 -3.56 -13.84
N LEU A 5 -8.38 -4.55 -13.58
CA LEU A 5 -7.55 -4.59 -12.37
C LEU A 5 -6.74 -3.29 -12.25
N GLY A 6 -6.63 -2.76 -11.03
CA GLY A 6 -5.95 -1.49 -10.78
C GLY A 6 -6.76 -0.22 -11.10
N MET A 7 -7.98 -0.34 -11.64
CA MET A 7 -8.88 0.83 -11.88
C MET A 7 -9.92 1.03 -10.78
N GLY A 8 -9.95 0.17 -9.76
CA GLY A 8 -10.84 0.31 -8.61
C GLY A 8 -10.42 1.45 -7.68
N GLY A 9 -11.39 2.03 -6.97
CA GLY A 9 -11.14 3.08 -5.99
C GLY A 9 -12.32 3.23 -5.02
N PRO A 10 -12.16 3.99 -3.93
CA PRO A 10 -13.18 4.10 -2.88
C PRO A 10 -14.26 5.16 -3.17
N GLY A 11 -14.22 5.80 -4.35
CA GLY A 11 -15.13 6.90 -4.72
C GLY A 11 -14.67 8.28 -4.24
N PHE A 12 -13.47 8.37 -3.67
CA PHE A 12 -12.81 9.61 -3.27
C PHE A 12 -11.29 9.48 -3.41
N GLU A 13 -10.62 10.61 -3.40
CA GLU A 13 -9.15 10.73 -3.37
C GLU A 13 -8.70 11.33 -2.04
N ILE A 14 -7.47 11.03 -1.64
CA ILE A 14 -6.82 11.62 -0.46
C ILE A 14 -5.57 12.40 -0.88
N THR A 15 -5.22 13.40 -0.08
CA THR A 15 -4.03 14.23 -0.30
C THR A 15 -2.75 13.40 -0.17
N THR A 16 -1.76 13.66 -1.01
CA THR A 16 -0.43 13.06 -0.87
C THR A 16 0.25 13.59 0.41
N GLU A 17 0.60 12.68 1.33
CA GLU A 17 1.37 12.99 2.55
C GLU A 17 2.81 12.47 2.42
N LEU A 18 3.65 13.16 1.63
CA LEU A 18 5.06 12.77 1.51
C LEU A 18 5.78 12.90 2.85
N ASN A 19 6.63 11.93 3.16
CA ASN A 19 7.43 11.93 4.37
C ASN A 19 8.86 11.43 4.09
N GLY A 20 9.75 11.65 5.06
CA GLY A 20 11.15 11.23 5.00
C GLY A 20 11.37 9.78 5.44
N ILE A 21 10.33 8.96 5.55
CA ILE A 21 10.45 7.57 5.97
C ILE A 21 10.89 6.75 4.74
N PRO A 22 12.06 6.10 4.78
CA PRO A 22 12.51 5.26 3.67
C PRO A 22 11.69 3.97 3.56
N PHE A 23 11.54 3.46 2.34
CA PHE A 23 10.92 2.18 2.07
C PHE A 23 11.89 1.03 2.39
N HIS A 24 11.71 0.47 3.59
CA HIS A 24 12.32 -0.79 3.99
C HIS A 24 11.45 -1.99 3.62
N ARG A 25 12.03 -3.20 3.69
CA ARG A 25 11.24 -4.43 3.63
C ARG A 25 10.13 -4.39 4.70
N GLY A 26 8.90 -4.65 4.26
CA GLY A 26 7.69 -4.62 5.06
C GLY A 26 7.03 -3.23 5.16
N SER A 27 7.62 -2.17 4.60
CA SER A 27 6.94 -0.86 4.53
C SER A 27 5.64 -0.98 3.73
N VAL A 28 4.58 -0.34 4.24
CA VAL A 28 3.27 -0.22 3.57
C VAL A 28 3.13 1.19 3.03
N GLY A 29 2.94 1.30 1.72
CA GLY A 29 2.84 2.58 1.00
C GLY A 29 1.53 2.75 0.26
N MET A 30 1.09 4.00 0.09
CA MET A 30 -0.08 4.34 -0.73
C MET A 30 0.28 4.35 -2.22
N ALA A 31 -0.49 3.67 -3.05
CA ALA A 31 -0.36 3.75 -4.51
C ALA A 31 -1.01 5.03 -5.03
N ARG A 32 -0.46 5.57 -6.13
CA ARG A 32 -0.94 6.82 -6.76
C ARG A 32 -0.66 6.84 -8.26
N LEU A 33 -1.45 7.62 -9.01
CA LEU A 33 -1.23 7.93 -10.43
C LEU A 33 -0.62 9.32 -10.65
N GLY A 34 -0.52 10.11 -9.57
CA GLY A 34 -0.03 11.48 -9.54
C GLY A 34 -0.18 12.03 -8.12
N LYS A 35 0.16 13.30 -7.92
CA LYS A 35 -0.10 13.96 -6.64
C LYS A 35 -1.61 14.06 -6.39
N ASP A 36 -2.04 13.78 -5.16
CA ASP A 36 -3.42 13.86 -4.66
C ASP A 36 -4.39 12.95 -5.44
N THR A 37 -3.94 11.74 -5.81
CA THR A 37 -4.73 10.72 -6.53
C THR A 37 -4.81 9.39 -5.77
N GLU A 38 -4.25 9.36 -4.57
CA GLU A 38 -4.29 8.24 -3.66
C GLU A 38 -5.73 7.92 -3.25
N GLY A 39 -6.04 6.65 -3.01
CA GLY A 39 -7.39 6.21 -2.65
C GLY A 39 -7.35 4.98 -1.74
N SER A 40 -7.76 3.82 -2.26
CA SER A 40 -7.79 2.56 -1.51
C SER A 40 -6.64 1.60 -1.83
N GLN A 41 -5.89 1.86 -2.90
CA GLN A 41 -4.82 0.98 -3.32
C GLN A 41 -3.55 1.24 -2.51
N PHE A 42 -2.95 0.18 -1.98
CA PHE A 42 -1.71 0.21 -1.22
C PHE A 42 -0.78 -0.91 -1.70
N PHE A 43 0.49 -0.83 -1.33
CA PHE A 43 1.48 -1.86 -1.61
C PHE A 43 2.31 -2.17 -0.36
N ILE A 44 2.92 -3.36 -0.34
CA ILE A 44 3.85 -3.81 0.69
C ILE A 44 5.20 -4.08 0.03
N ALA A 45 6.26 -3.51 0.57
CA ALA A 45 7.61 -3.67 0.03
C ALA A 45 8.21 -5.03 0.44
N HIS A 46 8.48 -5.93 -0.51
CA HIS A 46 9.19 -7.19 -0.23
C HIS A 46 10.69 -6.99 0.06
N THR A 47 11.24 -5.86 -0.36
CA THR A 47 12.65 -5.49 -0.21
C THR A 47 12.77 -3.98 -0.04
N MET A 48 13.99 -3.45 0.05
CA MET A 48 14.25 -2.02 0.01
C MET A 48 13.81 -1.40 -1.33
N LEU A 49 13.09 -0.28 -1.30
CA LEU A 49 12.63 0.42 -2.52
C LEU A 49 13.09 1.89 -2.53
N PRO A 50 14.41 2.17 -2.56
CA PRO A 50 14.94 3.54 -2.41
C PRO A 50 14.50 4.51 -3.52
N HIS A 51 14.09 3.99 -4.68
CA HIS A 51 13.56 4.80 -5.78
C HIS A 51 12.15 5.36 -5.48
N LEU A 52 11.47 4.89 -4.43
CA LEU A 52 10.18 5.39 -3.97
C LEU A 52 10.30 6.37 -2.79
N ASP A 53 11.48 6.48 -2.18
CA ASP A 53 11.72 7.33 -1.01
C ASP A 53 11.43 8.80 -1.30
N GLY A 54 10.62 9.44 -0.46
CA GLY A 54 10.15 10.82 -0.65
C GLY A 54 9.21 11.01 -1.86
N GLY A 55 8.96 9.96 -2.65
CA GLY A 55 8.03 9.97 -3.78
C GLY A 55 6.67 9.34 -3.46
N TYR A 56 6.56 8.55 -2.39
CA TYR A 56 5.31 7.89 -1.99
C TYR A 56 5.11 8.00 -0.48
N THR A 57 3.86 8.01 -0.03
CA THR A 57 3.52 8.05 1.40
C THR A 57 3.72 6.66 2.01
N VAL A 58 4.68 6.53 2.93
CA VAL A 58 4.74 5.40 3.87
C VAL A 58 3.77 5.68 5.01
N PHE A 59 2.80 4.79 5.24
CA PHE A 59 1.80 4.97 6.32
C PHE A 59 1.80 3.81 7.32
N GLY A 60 2.56 2.75 7.08
CA GLY A 60 2.63 1.61 7.99
C GLY A 60 3.80 0.69 7.70
N ARG A 61 3.90 -0.36 8.51
CA ARG A 61 4.82 -1.48 8.27
C ARG A 61 4.17 -2.77 8.73
N VAL A 62 4.49 -3.87 8.06
CA VAL A 62 4.12 -5.21 8.50
C VAL A 62 4.87 -5.50 9.82
N VAL A 63 4.10 -5.80 10.87
CA VAL A 63 4.65 -6.16 12.19
C VAL A 63 4.79 -7.67 12.37
N GLU A 64 3.90 -8.44 11.75
CA GLU A 64 3.84 -9.91 11.76
C GLU A 64 3.33 -10.42 10.41
N GLY A 65 3.73 -11.63 10.00
CA GLY A 65 3.25 -12.25 8.76
C GLY A 65 4.01 -11.86 7.48
N MET A 66 5.26 -11.39 7.57
CA MET A 66 6.08 -11.14 6.38
C MET A 66 6.35 -12.39 5.54
N ASP A 67 6.33 -13.59 6.13
CA ASP A 67 6.41 -14.86 5.42
C ASP A 67 5.14 -15.16 4.60
N VAL A 68 3.99 -14.61 5.01
CA VAL A 68 2.74 -14.68 4.23
C VAL A 68 2.84 -13.72 3.06
N VAL A 69 3.29 -12.48 3.30
CA VAL A 69 3.52 -11.48 2.25
C VAL A 69 4.41 -12.07 1.15
N ASP A 70 5.56 -12.66 1.51
CA ASP A 70 6.50 -13.26 0.55
C ASP A 70 5.93 -14.43 -0.27
N ARG A 71 4.84 -15.04 0.19
CA ARG A 71 4.17 -16.16 -0.51
C ARG A 71 3.00 -15.73 -1.37
N ILE A 72 2.59 -14.46 -1.31
CA ILE A 72 1.50 -13.93 -2.16
C ILE A 72 1.88 -14.08 -3.63
N THR A 73 0.94 -14.57 -4.42
CA THR A 73 1.06 -14.70 -5.88
C THR A 73 -0.04 -13.95 -6.60
N GLN A 74 0.10 -13.79 -7.91
CA GLN A 74 -0.96 -13.23 -8.72
C GLN A 74 -2.25 -14.05 -8.55
N ASP A 75 -3.39 -13.37 -8.54
CA ASP A 75 -4.73 -13.93 -8.33
C ASP A 75 -5.04 -14.41 -6.90
N ASP A 76 -4.17 -14.12 -5.91
CA ASP A 76 -4.55 -14.20 -4.49
C ASP A 76 -5.56 -13.09 -4.11
N PHE A 77 -6.47 -13.43 -3.20
CA PHE A 77 -7.54 -12.53 -2.77
C PHE A 77 -7.37 -12.08 -1.31
N ILE A 78 -7.54 -10.78 -1.08
CA ILE A 78 -7.83 -10.26 0.27
C ILE A 78 -9.29 -10.56 0.57
N LEU A 79 -9.55 -11.53 1.44
CA LEU A 79 -10.92 -11.91 1.82
C LEU A 79 -11.55 -10.93 2.82
N SER A 80 -10.74 -10.34 3.69
CA SER A 80 -11.16 -9.34 4.66
C SER A 80 -10.00 -8.45 5.07
N ALA A 81 -10.32 -7.22 5.46
CA ALA A 81 -9.38 -6.27 6.06
C ALA A 81 -10.09 -5.53 7.20
N LYS A 82 -9.42 -5.38 8.35
CA LYS A 82 -9.98 -4.74 9.54
C LYS A 82 -8.95 -3.79 10.13
N VAL A 83 -9.41 -2.61 10.53
CA VAL A 83 -8.64 -1.66 11.33
C VAL A 83 -9.17 -1.72 12.76
N GLU A 84 -8.26 -1.93 13.70
CA GLU A 84 -8.56 -1.91 15.14
C GLU A 84 -7.75 -0.80 15.78
N VAL A 85 -8.43 0.13 16.44
CA VAL A 85 -7.77 1.14 17.26
C VAL A 85 -7.39 0.46 18.57
N ARG A 86 -6.11 0.52 18.92
CA ARG A 86 -5.63 0.10 20.24
C ARG A 86 -5.57 1.35 21.12
N ASP A 87 -6.12 1.24 22.32
CA ASP A 87 -6.06 2.29 23.35
C ASP A 87 -4.62 2.50 23.86
#